data_AF-W3XN29-F1
#
_entry.id   AF-W3XN29-F1
#
_cell.length_a   1.000
_cell.length_b   1.000
_cell.length_c   1.000
_cell.angle_alpha   90.00
_cell.angle_beta   90.00
_cell.angle_gamma   90.00
#
_symmetry.space_group_name_H-M   'P 1'
#
loop_
_entity.id
_entity.type
_entity.pdbx_description
1 polymer ?
#
loop_
_entity_poly.entity_id
_entity_poly.type
_entity_poly.pdbx_seq_one_letter_code
_entity_poly.pdbx_strand_id
1 'polypeptide(L)'
;MPPRKKAAATAAPAAAPASNGRATRSRARTAATPADNNDNDAASDAHNDPEPAKAKPARGKKRSTATDGVDSQPTQKKAKASAAPTQPAPSDAEPAVDKSSPRLEPEEVENAQIAKPGIKIPLDEFVPSELLQFEVYIDDDGVIYDASLNQTNAGQNNNKFYRIQLLRSVAGSYKTWTRWGRVGDRGQSGVLGNGSLPDALENFNKKFKDKSGLAWSDRTAPPKPKKYTFVERSYAEDSDDDEETKTKSENGVEAPESRLAKPVQELMELIFNQQYFANVMSSMNYDVKKLPLGKLSKTTLTRGYQALKDLAALLNDPTLATSQYDTTFASATEHLSNSYFSLIPHIFGRRALPVIRDQAMLKQEIELLESLSDMKDADAILKQDKTDIERLNVLDRQFQGLGMEEMSPLKHTSAEFRELKNYLMETRGATHNANYQIDQIFRIERSGEKDRFAASPFAGPPRDRRLLWHGSCATNFGGILSQGLRIAPPEAPATGYMFGKGIYLADMSSKSANYCRSYVTNGHALLLLCEAELGDPMQHLTNASYNAGEDAAAKGMSSTWGQGTTGPSAWKDAECVNPDLKGVKIPDVSVKPGQTDVPNAYLLYNEYIAYNVAQVRLRYLFRIRM
;
A
#
# COMPACT_ATOMS: atom_id res chain seq x y z
N MET A 1 38.92 47.38 51.21
CA MET A 1 39.78 48.47 50.69
C MET A 1 40.36 48.04 49.35
N PRO A 2 40.63 48.93 48.37
CA PRO A 2 40.18 50.32 48.18
C PRO A 2 39.07 50.42 47.08
N PRO A 3 38.56 51.63 46.72
CA PRO A 3 37.40 51.79 45.83
C PRO A 3 37.70 52.48 44.47
N ARG A 4 36.77 52.32 43.50
CA ARG A 4 36.26 53.29 42.47
C ARG A 4 35.73 52.50 41.24
N LYS A 5 34.52 52.73 40.69
CA LYS A 5 34.01 53.91 39.94
C LYS A 5 34.88 54.21 38.70
N LYS A 6 34.35 54.47 37.49
CA LYS A 6 32.95 54.58 37.01
C LYS A 6 32.91 54.44 35.47
N ALA A 7 31.70 54.25 34.94
CA ALA A 7 31.32 54.25 33.52
C ALA A 7 31.79 55.44 32.65
N ALA A 8 31.76 55.27 31.33
CA ALA A 8 31.02 56.15 30.40
C ALA A 8 30.83 55.49 29.01
N ALA A 9 29.75 55.83 28.31
CA ALA A 9 29.49 55.45 26.91
C ALA A 9 28.99 56.67 26.12
N THR A 10 29.52 56.85 24.90
CA THR A 10 29.15 57.81 23.83
C THR A 10 30.05 57.50 22.62
N ALA A 11 29.74 57.71 21.34
CA ALA A 11 28.49 57.92 20.58
C ALA A 11 28.86 57.76 19.07
N ALA A 12 27.88 57.60 18.17
CA ALA A 12 28.10 57.59 16.70
C ALA A 12 28.36 59.04 16.17
N PRO A 13 28.77 59.31 14.89
CA PRO A 13 28.10 58.87 13.65
C PRO A 13 29.04 58.60 12.43
N ALA A 14 28.48 58.60 11.21
CA ALA A 14 29.03 58.07 9.95
C ALA A 14 29.67 59.09 8.98
N ALA A 15 30.49 58.62 8.01
CA ALA A 15 30.53 59.05 6.60
C ALA A 15 31.55 58.24 5.74
N ALA A 16 31.30 58.13 4.43
CA ALA A 16 32.22 57.64 3.37
C ALA A 16 32.68 58.85 2.50
N PRO A 17 33.42 58.75 1.34
CA PRO A 17 33.86 57.59 0.54
C PRO A 17 35.28 57.70 -0.13
N ALA A 18 35.55 56.85 -1.16
CA ALA A 18 36.65 56.90 -2.17
C ALA A 18 38.09 56.50 -1.74
N SER A 19 38.99 55.93 -2.58
CA SER A 19 38.91 55.24 -3.91
C SER A 19 40.25 54.49 -4.20
N ASN A 20 40.34 53.75 -5.34
CA ASN A 20 41.49 53.00 -5.89
C ASN A 20 41.88 51.67 -5.16
N GLY A 21 42.24 50.56 -5.84
CA GLY A 21 42.16 50.23 -7.28
C GLY A 21 42.99 48.99 -7.68
N ARG A 22 42.59 48.28 -8.78
CA ARG A 22 43.32 47.22 -9.54
C ARG A 22 43.28 45.79 -8.93
N ALA A 23 42.39 44.88 -9.37
CA ALA A 23 42.44 43.99 -10.57
C ALA A 23 43.30 42.70 -10.36
N THR A 24 43.01 41.49 -10.85
CA THR A 24 42.08 40.90 -11.85
C THR A 24 41.49 39.58 -11.28
N ARG A 25 40.58 38.77 -11.86
CA ARG A 25 40.22 38.45 -13.25
C ARG A 25 38.83 37.78 -13.24
N SER A 26 37.93 38.12 -14.17
CA SER A 26 36.58 37.52 -14.28
C SER A 26 36.33 36.96 -15.69
N ARG A 27 35.45 35.95 -15.79
CA ARG A 27 34.74 35.64 -17.05
C ARG A 27 33.40 34.96 -16.74
N ALA A 28 32.32 35.70 -16.93
CA ALA A 28 30.98 35.15 -17.07
C ALA A 28 30.79 34.62 -18.51
N ARG A 29 29.78 33.77 -18.72
CA ARG A 29 29.23 33.54 -20.05
C ARG A 29 27.71 33.36 -19.96
N THR A 30 27.00 34.22 -20.68
CA THR A 30 25.54 34.26 -20.84
C THR A 30 25.06 33.29 -21.92
N ALA A 31 23.74 33.09 -21.98
CA ALA A 31 23.05 32.19 -22.89
C ALA A 31 23.10 32.64 -24.37
N ALA A 32 22.96 31.65 -25.27
CA ALA A 32 22.49 31.82 -26.65
C ALA A 32 21.96 30.48 -27.19
N THR A 33 20.84 30.51 -27.92
CA THR A 33 20.36 29.44 -28.82
C THR A 33 21.14 29.43 -30.13
N PRO A 34 21.20 28.29 -30.84
CA PRO A 34 20.51 28.14 -32.15
C PRO A 34 19.70 26.82 -32.22
N ALA A 35 18.55 26.71 -32.89
CA ALA A 35 18.13 27.06 -34.27
C ALA A 35 18.26 25.87 -35.25
N ASP A 36 17.26 25.73 -36.13
CA ASP A 36 17.11 24.68 -37.14
C ASP A 36 18.30 24.58 -38.12
N ASN A 37 18.44 23.39 -38.71
CA ASN A 37 18.76 23.27 -40.13
C ASN A 37 18.15 21.98 -40.70
N ASN A 38 17.33 22.16 -41.74
CA ASN A 38 16.79 21.11 -42.59
C ASN A 38 17.57 21.13 -43.93
N ASP A 39 17.39 20.08 -44.74
CA ASP A 39 17.86 19.97 -46.14
C ASP A 39 19.41 19.83 -46.31
N ASN A 40 19.94 19.06 -47.27
CA ASN A 40 19.30 18.20 -48.26
C ASN A 40 20.24 17.07 -48.76
N ASP A 41 19.69 16.29 -49.70
CA ASP A 41 20.32 15.49 -50.75
C ASP A 41 20.38 13.97 -50.61
N ALA A 42 20.05 13.34 -51.74
CA ALA A 42 19.71 11.94 -51.90
C ALA A 42 20.65 11.24 -52.88
N ALA A 43 20.77 9.92 -52.76
CA ALA A 43 21.06 9.04 -53.88
C ALA A 43 20.50 7.63 -53.60
N SER A 44 20.15 6.94 -54.69
CA SER A 44 19.65 5.57 -54.72
C SER A 44 20.71 4.54 -54.32
N ASP A 45 20.28 3.38 -53.82
CA ASP A 45 20.25 2.19 -54.69
C ASP A 45 19.42 1.05 -54.10
N ALA A 46 18.74 0.33 -54.99
CA ALA A 46 18.07 -0.92 -54.70
C ALA A 46 19.00 -2.08 -55.08
N HIS A 47 18.96 -3.22 -54.37
CA HIS A 47 19.19 -4.55 -54.96
C HIS A 47 18.64 -5.69 -54.09
N ASN A 48 18.46 -6.84 -54.72
CA ASN A 48 17.62 -7.97 -54.26
C ASN A 48 18.27 -8.89 -53.21
N ASP A 49 17.40 -9.64 -52.54
CA ASP A 49 17.50 -11.05 -52.09
C ASP A 49 18.49 -11.95 -52.88
N PRO A 50 19.03 -13.07 -52.30
CA PRO A 50 18.17 -14.08 -51.63
C PRO A 50 18.73 -14.97 -50.48
N GLU A 51 17.78 -15.74 -49.94
CA GLU A 51 17.89 -16.98 -49.14
C GLU A 51 18.91 -18.02 -49.68
N PRO A 52 19.39 -18.95 -48.82
CA PRO A 52 19.47 -20.34 -49.29
C PRO A 52 18.97 -21.40 -48.29
N ALA A 53 18.34 -22.44 -48.82
CA ALA A 53 17.85 -23.60 -48.09
C ALA A 53 18.66 -24.88 -48.36
N LYS A 54 18.82 -25.70 -47.30
CA LYS A 54 18.94 -27.18 -47.27
C LYS A 54 19.96 -27.91 -48.19
N ALA A 55 20.82 -28.73 -47.56
CA ALA A 55 21.23 -30.04 -48.09
C ALA A 55 21.48 -31.08 -46.96
N LYS A 56 21.11 -32.35 -47.20
CA LYS A 56 21.54 -33.56 -46.46
C LYS A 56 22.40 -34.43 -47.40
N PRO A 57 23.26 -35.33 -46.87
CA PRO A 57 22.98 -36.79 -46.94
C PRO A 57 23.32 -37.51 -45.61
N ALA A 58 22.59 -38.53 -45.13
CA ALA A 58 22.58 -39.97 -45.53
C ALA A 58 23.92 -40.72 -45.28
N ARG A 59 24.01 -41.98 -44.86
CA ARG A 59 23.17 -43.02 -44.20
C ARG A 59 24.06 -44.29 -44.19
N GLY A 60 24.31 -44.95 -43.04
CA GLY A 60 25.15 -46.16 -42.98
C GLY A 60 24.72 -47.13 -41.88
N LYS A 61 24.63 -48.44 -42.18
CA LYS A 61 24.22 -49.54 -41.27
C LYS A 61 25.40 -50.43 -40.90
N LYS A 62 25.43 -51.00 -39.68
CA LYS A 62 25.29 -52.46 -39.37
C LYS A 62 25.82 -52.86 -37.98
N ARG A 63 25.07 -53.76 -37.30
CA ARG A 63 25.47 -54.96 -36.48
C ARG A 63 26.63 -54.91 -35.45
N SER A 64 26.75 -55.79 -34.45
CA SER A 64 25.83 -56.51 -33.51
C SER A 64 26.58 -57.69 -32.83
N THR A 65 26.66 -57.75 -31.50
CA THR A 65 26.95 -58.92 -30.62
C THR A 65 26.66 -58.45 -29.17
N ALA A 66 25.77 -59.04 -28.37
CA ALA A 66 25.85 -60.35 -27.66
C ALA A 66 27.05 -60.39 -26.68
N THR A 67 26.92 -60.71 -25.39
CA THR A 67 26.19 -61.87 -24.77
C THR A 67 25.60 -61.59 -23.36
N ASP A 68 24.47 -62.26 -23.05
CA ASP A 68 24.06 -63.02 -21.82
C ASP A 68 24.46 -62.57 -20.39
N GLY A 69 23.67 -62.78 -19.31
CA GLY A 69 22.33 -63.37 -19.13
C GLY A 69 21.75 -63.00 -17.73
N VAL A 70 20.43 -62.89 -17.52
CA VAL A 70 19.41 -63.93 -17.22
C VAL A 70 19.06 -64.04 -15.71
N ASP A 71 17.80 -63.68 -15.38
CA ASP A 71 16.94 -64.05 -14.23
C ASP A 71 17.41 -63.85 -12.76
N SER A 72 16.52 -63.63 -11.77
CA SER A 72 15.09 -63.98 -11.71
C SER A 72 14.20 -63.03 -10.86
N GLN A 73 12.94 -62.93 -11.29
CA GLN A 73 11.73 -62.52 -10.54
C GLN A 73 11.12 -63.74 -9.76
N PRO A 74 9.88 -63.81 -9.21
CA PRO A 74 8.79 -62.80 -9.02
C PRO A 74 7.99 -62.85 -7.67
N THR A 75 7.13 -61.84 -7.42
CA THR A 75 5.77 -61.94 -6.75
C THR A 75 5.67 -62.37 -5.25
N GLN A 76 4.56 -62.28 -4.48
CA GLN A 76 3.13 -61.92 -4.72
C GLN A 76 2.39 -61.33 -3.46
N LYS A 77 1.05 -61.21 -3.50
CA LYS A 77 0.12 -60.45 -2.61
C LYS A 77 -0.47 -61.23 -1.39
N LYS A 78 -1.18 -60.48 -0.51
CA LYS A 78 -2.28 -60.84 0.46
C LYS A 78 -1.88 -60.97 1.95
N ALA A 79 -2.76 -60.88 2.97
CA ALA A 79 -3.98 -60.07 3.24
C ALA A 79 -4.56 -60.34 4.67
N LYS A 80 -5.14 -59.30 5.32
CA LYS A 80 -6.20 -59.29 6.39
C LYS A 80 -5.99 -59.88 7.83
N ALA A 81 -6.64 -59.16 8.77
CA ALA A 81 -7.22 -59.58 10.08
C ALA A 81 -6.26 -59.91 11.26
N SER A 82 -6.61 -59.80 12.56
CA SER A 82 -7.61 -59.00 13.32
C SER A 82 -7.48 -59.30 14.83
N ALA A 83 -7.54 -58.32 15.76
CA ALA A 83 -7.86 -58.56 17.19
C ALA A 83 -8.12 -57.26 18.00
N ALA A 84 -9.09 -57.34 18.93
CA ALA A 84 -9.28 -56.45 20.10
C ALA A 84 -9.51 -57.38 21.33
N PRO A 85 -9.36 -56.92 22.60
CA PRO A 85 -10.33 -56.07 23.31
C PRO A 85 -9.62 -55.00 24.21
N THR A 86 -10.18 -54.27 25.18
CA THR A 86 -11.52 -54.22 25.85
C THR A 86 -11.82 -52.77 26.31
N GLN A 87 -13.01 -52.51 26.89
CA GLN A 87 -13.30 -51.33 27.73
C GLN A 87 -13.50 -51.73 29.21
N PRO A 88 -13.55 -50.74 30.13
CA PRO A 88 -14.87 -50.37 30.69
C PRO A 88 -15.17 -48.86 30.65
N ALA A 89 -16.46 -48.51 30.73
CA ALA A 89 -17.04 -47.17 30.85
C ALA A 89 -17.97 -47.13 32.09
N PRO A 90 -18.77 -46.07 32.38
CA PRO A 90 -18.79 -44.68 31.89
C PRO A 90 -18.87 -43.62 33.03
N SER A 91 -18.81 -42.32 32.69
CA SER A 91 -19.58 -41.28 33.41
C SER A 91 -19.70 -40.00 32.57
N ASP A 92 -20.93 -39.58 32.26
CA ASP A 92 -21.24 -38.47 31.37
C ASP A 92 -21.01 -37.07 31.98
N ALA A 93 -20.48 -36.14 31.18
CA ALA A 93 -20.76 -34.70 31.21
C ALA A 93 -20.02 -33.96 30.07
N GLU A 94 -20.53 -34.02 28.83
CA GLU A 94 -20.10 -33.09 27.78
C GLU A 94 -20.77 -31.71 27.98
N PRO A 95 -20.04 -30.60 28.06
CA PRO A 95 -20.62 -29.28 27.87
C PRO A 95 -20.83 -29.03 26.37
N ALA A 96 -22.09 -28.80 25.98
CA ALA A 96 -22.44 -28.49 24.60
C ALA A 96 -21.70 -27.23 24.10
N VAL A 97 -20.96 -27.37 23.00
CA VAL A 97 -20.31 -26.24 22.33
C VAL A 97 -21.35 -25.47 21.53
N ASP A 98 -21.73 -24.30 22.03
CA ASP A 98 -22.67 -23.40 21.36
C ASP A 98 -22.11 -22.93 20.00
N LYS A 99 -22.89 -23.14 18.94
CA LYS A 99 -22.55 -22.75 17.57
C LYS A 99 -23.30 -21.46 17.20
N SER A 100 -22.95 -20.36 17.85
CA SER A 100 -23.58 -19.05 17.62
C SER A 100 -22.59 -17.87 17.50
N SER A 101 -21.36 -18.12 17.02
CA SER A 101 -20.54 -17.03 16.48
C SER A 101 -21.09 -16.61 15.12
N PRO A 102 -21.43 -15.32 14.88
CA PRO A 102 -21.87 -14.88 13.57
C PRO A 102 -20.71 -15.02 12.59
N ARG A 103 -20.81 -16.02 11.71
CA ARG A 103 -19.94 -16.17 10.56
C ARG A 103 -20.23 -14.99 9.64
N LEU A 104 -19.32 -14.01 9.60
CA LEU A 104 -19.28 -13.02 8.53
C LEU A 104 -19.33 -13.81 7.22
N GLU A 105 -20.39 -13.61 6.44
CA GLU A 105 -20.46 -14.19 5.11
C GLU A 105 -19.31 -13.61 4.28
N PRO A 106 -18.62 -14.43 3.47
CA PRO A 106 -17.64 -13.88 2.54
C PRO A 106 -18.38 -12.94 1.59
N GLU A 107 -18.01 -11.65 1.58
CA GLU A 107 -18.44 -10.76 0.50
C GLU A 107 -18.16 -11.46 -0.83
N GLU A 108 -19.18 -11.58 -1.69
CA GLU A 108 -18.94 -12.02 -3.06
C GLU A 108 -17.94 -11.07 -3.70
N VAL A 109 -16.82 -11.62 -4.18
CA VAL A 109 -15.77 -10.81 -4.81
C VAL A 109 -16.31 -10.31 -6.15
N GLU A 110 -16.88 -9.11 -6.13
CA GLU A 110 -17.46 -8.41 -7.29
C GLU A 110 -16.50 -8.52 -8.48
N ASN A 111 -16.95 -9.17 -9.56
CA ASN A 111 -16.12 -9.39 -10.74
C ASN A 111 -15.92 -8.05 -11.46
N ALA A 112 -14.81 -7.38 -11.15
CA ALA A 112 -14.51 -6.01 -11.54
C ALA A 112 -14.51 -5.75 -13.06
N GLN A 113 -14.52 -6.80 -13.89
CA GLN A 113 -14.63 -6.71 -15.35
C GLN A 113 -16.08 -6.87 -15.87
N ILE A 114 -17.07 -6.94 -14.98
CA ILE A 114 -18.51 -6.88 -15.31
C ILE A 114 -19.01 -5.45 -15.08
N ALA A 115 -19.67 -4.90 -16.09
CA ALA A 115 -20.28 -3.58 -16.07
C ALA A 115 -21.54 -3.55 -15.22
N LYS A 116 -21.68 -2.50 -14.39
CA LYS A 116 -22.99 -2.12 -13.84
C LYS A 116 -23.85 -1.49 -14.95
N PRO A 117 -25.18 -1.61 -14.92
CA PRO A 117 -26.06 -1.06 -15.95
C PRO A 117 -25.82 0.45 -16.16
N GLY A 118 -25.70 0.87 -17.43
CA GLY A 118 -25.55 2.28 -17.81
C GLY A 118 -24.13 2.86 -17.70
N ILE A 119 -23.14 2.10 -17.22
CA ILE A 119 -21.76 2.60 -17.12
C ILE A 119 -21.13 2.85 -18.50
N LYS A 120 -20.34 3.93 -18.59
CA LYS A 120 -19.41 4.16 -19.70
C LYS A 120 -17.98 3.93 -19.25
N ILE A 121 -17.24 3.15 -20.03
CA ILE A 121 -15.83 2.86 -19.76
C ILE A 121 -14.96 3.84 -20.57
N PRO A 122 -14.02 4.55 -19.94
CA PRO A 122 -13.24 5.60 -20.59
C PRO A 122 -12.32 5.05 -21.68
N LEU A 123 -12.22 5.79 -22.79
CA LEU A 123 -11.22 5.57 -23.82
C LEU A 123 -9.82 5.81 -23.25
N ASP A 124 -8.81 5.12 -23.78
CA ASP A 124 -7.42 5.45 -23.48
C ASP A 124 -7.04 6.85 -24.01
N GLU A 125 -6.28 7.61 -23.23
CA GLU A 125 -5.86 9.00 -23.51
C GLU A 125 -5.17 9.21 -24.88
N PHE A 126 -4.69 8.13 -25.53
CA PHE A 126 -4.05 8.17 -26.85
C PHE A 126 -4.84 7.45 -27.97
N VAL A 127 -6.15 7.26 -27.80
CA VAL A 127 -7.06 6.91 -28.90
C VAL A 127 -7.04 8.03 -29.96
N PRO A 128 -6.90 7.73 -31.28
CA PRO A 128 -6.93 8.72 -32.34
C PRO A 128 -8.22 9.54 -32.38
N SER A 129 -8.12 10.77 -32.88
CA SER A 129 -9.23 11.72 -33.02
C SER A 129 -10.45 11.14 -33.73
N GLU A 130 -10.25 10.31 -34.76
CA GLU A 130 -11.34 9.68 -35.52
C GLU A 130 -12.15 8.63 -34.72
N LEU A 131 -11.71 8.28 -33.52
CA LEU A 131 -12.31 7.25 -32.66
C LEU A 131 -12.84 7.80 -31.33
N LEU A 132 -12.76 9.12 -31.07
CA LEU A 132 -13.23 9.72 -29.82
C LEU A 132 -14.76 9.65 -29.64
N GLN A 133 -15.51 9.49 -30.74
CA GLN A 133 -16.96 9.26 -30.76
C GLN A 133 -17.35 7.77 -30.68
N PHE A 134 -16.40 6.88 -30.38
CA PHE A 134 -16.67 5.47 -30.06
C PHE A 134 -16.72 5.29 -28.54
N GLU A 135 -17.41 4.25 -28.10
CA GLU A 135 -17.45 3.82 -26.71
C GLU A 135 -16.77 2.45 -26.59
N VAL A 136 -16.20 2.13 -25.43
CA VAL A 136 -15.68 0.78 -25.17
C VAL A 136 -16.86 -0.21 -25.20
N TYR A 137 -16.66 -1.31 -25.90
CA TYR A 137 -17.66 -2.37 -26.03
C TYR A 137 -17.83 -3.15 -24.72
N ILE A 138 -19.09 -3.37 -24.39
CA ILE A 138 -19.57 -4.24 -23.32
C ILE A 138 -20.50 -5.24 -24.01
N ASP A 139 -20.37 -6.53 -23.72
CA ASP A 139 -21.27 -7.56 -24.28
C ASP A 139 -22.59 -7.69 -23.50
N ASP A 140 -23.47 -8.56 -23.99
CA ASP A 140 -24.81 -8.79 -23.42
C ASP A 140 -24.77 -9.41 -22.00
N ASP A 141 -23.66 -10.06 -21.63
CA ASP A 141 -23.38 -10.58 -20.28
C ASP A 141 -22.73 -9.52 -19.36
N GLY A 142 -22.55 -8.29 -19.87
CA GLY A 142 -21.93 -7.17 -19.15
C GLY A 142 -20.40 -7.21 -19.12
N VAL A 143 -19.73 -8.11 -19.85
CA VAL A 143 -18.26 -8.18 -19.86
C VAL A 143 -17.68 -6.97 -20.59
N ILE A 144 -16.86 -6.19 -19.89
CA ILE A 144 -16.17 -5.03 -20.44
C ILE A 144 -15.00 -5.49 -21.32
N TYR A 145 -14.96 -5.17 -22.61
CA TYR A 145 -13.85 -5.52 -23.51
C TYR A 145 -12.68 -4.52 -23.45
N ASP A 146 -12.06 -4.47 -22.28
CA ASP A 146 -10.91 -3.61 -21.99
C ASP A 146 -9.83 -4.33 -21.17
N ALA A 147 -8.68 -4.60 -21.79
CA ALA A 147 -7.55 -5.29 -21.16
C ALA A 147 -6.36 -4.36 -20.91
N SER A 148 -5.99 -4.21 -19.62
CA SER A 148 -4.69 -3.67 -19.21
C SER A 148 -3.71 -4.81 -18.94
N LEU A 149 -2.63 -4.88 -19.71
CA LEU A 149 -1.58 -5.88 -19.56
C LEU A 149 -0.26 -5.25 -19.10
N ASN A 150 0.52 -5.99 -18.33
CA ASN A 150 1.82 -5.57 -17.82
C ASN A 150 2.84 -6.72 -17.84
N GLN A 151 4.11 -6.41 -18.09
CA GLN A 151 5.19 -7.40 -18.05
C GLN A 151 6.45 -6.76 -17.49
N THR A 152 6.92 -7.27 -16.36
CA THR A 152 8.22 -6.94 -15.78
C THR A 152 9.16 -8.15 -15.90
N ASN A 153 10.39 -7.90 -16.32
CA ASN A 153 11.49 -8.87 -16.41
C ASN A 153 12.81 -8.13 -16.17
N ALA A 154 13.34 -8.27 -14.95
CA ALA A 154 14.54 -7.60 -14.49
C ALA A 154 15.80 -8.01 -15.27
N GLY A 155 16.02 -9.31 -15.50
CA GLY A 155 17.17 -9.83 -16.25
C GLY A 155 17.30 -9.29 -17.68
N GLN A 156 16.21 -8.81 -18.28
CA GLN A 156 16.21 -8.14 -19.60
C GLN A 156 15.89 -6.63 -19.54
N ASN A 157 15.79 -6.03 -18.35
CA ASN A 157 15.35 -4.65 -18.11
C ASN A 157 14.04 -4.29 -18.88
N ASN A 158 13.13 -5.25 -19.00
CA ASN A 158 11.86 -5.09 -19.69
C ASN A 158 10.77 -4.77 -18.68
N ASN A 159 10.25 -3.54 -18.69
CA ASN A 159 9.03 -3.17 -17.96
C ASN A 159 8.04 -2.57 -18.95
N LYS A 160 7.10 -3.38 -19.44
CA LYS A 160 6.30 -3.11 -20.64
C LYS A 160 4.81 -3.20 -20.36
N PHE A 161 4.05 -2.33 -21.01
CA PHE A 161 2.59 -2.39 -21.00
C PHE A 161 2.04 -2.80 -22.38
N TYR A 162 0.84 -3.37 -22.38
CA TYR A 162 0.02 -3.56 -23.58
C TYR A 162 -1.44 -3.29 -23.19
N ARG A 163 -2.10 -2.37 -23.88
CA ARG A 163 -3.51 -1.99 -23.68
C ARG A 163 -4.30 -2.47 -24.90
N ILE A 164 -5.50 -3.00 -24.68
CA ILE A 164 -6.41 -3.46 -25.72
C ILE A 164 -7.81 -2.98 -25.36
N GLN A 165 -8.47 -2.21 -26.23
CA GLN A 165 -9.87 -1.83 -26.08
C GLN A 165 -10.61 -2.23 -27.36
N LEU A 166 -11.74 -2.93 -27.21
CA LEU A 166 -12.70 -3.09 -28.30
C LEU A 166 -13.64 -1.88 -28.25
N LEU A 167 -13.76 -1.16 -29.36
CA LEU A 167 -14.50 0.08 -29.49
C LEU A 167 -15.70 -0.13 -30.43
N ARG A 168 -16.83 0.46 -30.09
CA ARG A 168 -18.10 0.46 -30.84
C ARG A 168 -18.54 1.90 -31.12
N SER A 169 -18.95 2.20 -32.35
CA SER A 169 -19.60 3.48 -32.66
C SER A 169 -21.13 3.39 -32.57
N VAL A 170 -21.78 4.55 -32.44
CA VAL A 170 -23.24 4.69 -32.51
C VAL A 170 -23.81 4.12 -33.82
N ALA A 171 -23.05 4.20 -34.92
CA ALA A 171 -23.41 3.65 -36.23
C ALA A 171 -23.18 2.13 -36.37
N GLY A 172 -22.83 1.42 -35.29
CA GLY A 172 -22.62 -0.03 -35.31
C GLY A 172 -21.32 -0.49 -35.98
N SER A 173 -20.30 0.37 -36.05
CA SER A 173 -18.96 0.00 -36.51
C SER A 173 -18.06 -0.36 -35.33
N TYR A 174 -17.24 -1.40 -35.48
CA TYR A 174 -16.40 -1.95 -34.41
C TYR A 174 -14.92 -1.97 -34.79
N LYS A 175 -14.05 -1.66 -33.82
CA LYS A 175 -12.58 -1.63 -33.98
C LYS A 175 -11.91 -2.19 -32.74
N THR A 176 -10.77 -2.88 -32.90
CA THR A 176 -9.88 -3.16 -31.76
C THR A 176 -8.74 -2.16 -31.79
N TRP A 177 -8.66 -1.30 -30.78
CA TRP A 177 -7.55 -0.39 -30.57
C TRP A 177 -6.52 -1.01 -29.60
N THR A 178 -5.24 -0.80 -29.88
CA THR A 178 -4.13 -1.31 -29.05
C THR A 178 -3.05 -0.26 -28.84
N ARG A 179 -2.40 -0.26 -27.67
CA ARG A 179 -1.23 0.59 -27.36
C ARG A 179 -0.20 -0.16 -26.53
N TRP A 180 1.08 0.06 -26.79
CA TRP A 180 2.17 -0.67 -26.14
C TRP A 180 3.45 0.13 -26.04
N GLY A 181 4.23 -0.10 -24.99
CA GLY A 181 5.47 0.62 -24.76
C GLY A 181 6.15 0.20 -23.46
N ARG A 182 7.14 0.99 -23.03
CA ARG A 182 7.69 0.90 -21.66
C ARG A 182 6.71 1.57 -20.70
N VAL A 183 6.57 1.02 -19.49
CA VAL A 183 5.74 1.62 -18.43
C VAL A 183 6.26 3.03 -18.10
N GLY A 184 5.36 4.01 -18.03
CA GLY A 184 5.66 5.44 -17.92
C GLY A 184 5.84 6.21 -19.24
N ASP A 185 6.02 5.53 -20.39
CA ASP A 185 6.13 6.18 -21.71
C ASP A 185 4.80 6.10 -22.49
N ARG A 186 4.55 7.04 -23.42
CA ARG A 186 3.36 7.05 -24.31
C ARG A 186 3.17 5.74 -25.09
N GLY A 187 4.27 5.19 -25.62
CA GLY A 187 4.26 4.00 -26.46
C GLY A 187 3.84 4.24 -27.92
N GLN A 188 3.63 3.15 -28.64
CA GLN A 188 3.05 3.08 -29.99
C GLN A 188 1.60 2.58 -29.90
N SER A 189 0.75 2.93 -30.86
CA SER A 189 -0.62 2.40 -30.95
C SER A 189 -0.94 1.86 -32.35
N GLY A 190 -2.05 1.13 -32.46
CA GLY A 190 -2.58 0.60 -33.72
C GLY A 190 -4.06 0.26 -33.63
N VAL A 191 -4.80 0.61 -34.68
CA VAL A 191 -6.23 0.28 -34.87
C VAL A 191 -6.34 -0.95 -35.76
N LEU A 192 -7.21 -1.88 -35.38
CA LEU A 192 -7.42 -3.15 -36.06
C LEU A 192 -8.90 -3.36 -36.37
N GLY A 193 -9.14 -4.12 -37.44
CA GLY A 193 -10.44 -4.67 -37.80
C GLY A 193 -11.17 -3.94 -38.93
N ASN A 194 -12.00 -4.68 -39.65
CA ASN A 194 -12.73 -4.26 -40.84
C ASN A 194 -13.96 -3.39 -40.56
N GLY A 195 -14.44 -3.33 -39.31
CA GLY A 195 -15.64 -2.60 -38.92
C GLY A 195 -16.77 -3.48 -38.36
N SER A 196 -16.66 -4.81 -38.48
CA SER A 196 -17.65 -5.75 -37.94
C SER A 196 -17.29 -6.24 -36.52
N LEU A 197 -18.31 -6.51 -35.70
CA LEU A 197 -18.13 -7.01 -34.34
C LEU A 197 -17.37 -8.36 -34.28
N PRO A 198 -17.64 -9.38 -35.12
CA PRO A 198 -16.93 -10.65 -35.05
C PRO A 198 -15.42 -10.53 -35.30
N ASP A 199 -15.02 -9.72 -36.28
CA ASP A 199 -13.61 -9.48 -36.60
C ASP A 199 -12.93 -8.60 -35.52
N ALA A 200 -13.65 -7.63 -34.95
CA ALA A 200 -13.15 -6.88 -33.79
C ALA A 200 -12.94 -7.81 -32.57
N LEU A 201 -13.88 -8.71 -32.27
CA LEU A 201 -13.75 -9.72 -31.22
C LEU A 201 -12.60 -10.70 -31.48
N GLU A 202 -12.40 -11.16 -32.73
CA GLU A 202 -11.27 -12.00 -33.08
C GLU A 202 -9.95 -11.26 -32.80
N ASN A 203 -9.81 -10.03 -33.29
CA ASN A 203 -8.61 -9.22 -33.07
C ASN A 203 -8.32 -8.99 -31.59
N PHE A 204 -9.33 -8.62 -30.79
CA PHE A 204 -9.20 -8.46 -29.34
C PHE A 204 -8.71 -9.76 -28.66
N ASN A 205 -9.44 -10.86 -28.87
CA ASN A 205 -9.13 -12.15 -28.25
C ASN A 205 -7.76 -12.69 -28.66
N LYS A 206 -7.40 -12.55 -29.94
CA LYS A 206 -6.09 -12.92 -30.48
C LYS A 206 -4.97 -12.10 -29.84
N LYS A 207 -5.09 -10.77 -29.79
CA LYS A 207 -4.09 -9.91 -29.14
C LYS A 207 -3.96 -10.20 -27.65
N PHE A 208 -5.06 -10.43 -26.93
CA PHE A 208 -5.00 -10.82 -25.53
C PHE A 208 -4.24 -12.15 -25.37
N LYS A 209 -4.67 -13.20 -26.09
CA LYS A 209 -4.08 -14.54 -26.03
C LYS A 209 -2.62 -14.60 -26.48
N ASP A 210 -2.22 -13.83 -27.48
CA ASP A 210 -0.82 -13.74 -27.93
C ASP A 210 0.08 -13.16 -26.81
N LYS A 211 -0.42 -12.18 -26.05
CA LYS A 211 0.34 -11.43 -25.04
C LYS A 211 0.31 -12.07 -23.65
N SER A 212 -0.86 -12.52 -23.18
CA SER A 212 -1.02 -13.19 -21.87
C SER A 212 -0.83 -14.70 -21.93
N GLY A 213 -1.12 -15.32 -23.09
CA GLY A 213 -1.20 -16.77 -23.23
C GLY A 213 -2.52 -17.39 -22.73
N LEU A 214 -3.49 -16.57 -22.28
CA LEU A 214 -4.79 -16.99 -21.74
C LEU A 214 -5.92 -16.63 -22.73
N ALA A 215 -7.06 -17.33 -22.68
CA ALA A 215 -8.27 -16.86 -23.35
C ALA A 215 -8.91 -15.71 -22.54
N TRP A 216 -9.76 -14.89 -23.16
CA TRP A 216 -10.42 -13.78 -22.47
C TRP A 216 -11.45 -14.25 -21.41
N SER A 217 -12.04 -15.43 -21.62
CA SER A 217 -12.82 -16.15 -20.59
C SER A 217 -11.99 -16.43 -19.34
N ASP A 218 -10.71 -16.75 -19.53
CA ASP A 218 -9.80 -17.23 -18.48
C ASP A 218 -8.88 -16.09 -17.99
N ARG A 219 -9.25 -14.82 -18.21
CA ARG A 219 -8.41 -13.63 -18.00
C ARG A 219 -7.87 -13.48 -16.56
N THR A 220 -8.60 -13.99 -15.58
CA THR A 220 -8.25 -13.96 -14.14
C THR A 220 -7.33 -15.10 -13.71
N ALA A 221 -7.08 -16.10 -14.58
CA ALA A 221 -6.23 -17.25 -14.26
C ALA A 221 -4.77 -16.86 -13.96
N PRO A 222 -3.97 -17.74 -13.29
CA PRO A 222 -2.57 -17.47 -13.00
C PRO A 222 -1.76 -17.06 -14.25
N PRO A 223 -0.94 -15.99 -14.18
CA PRO A 223 -0.17 -15.52 -15.33
C PRO A 223 0.83 -16.58 -15.83
N LYS A 224 1.01 -16.66 -17.15
CA LYS A 224 1.97 -17.61 -17.74
C LYS A 224 3.41 -17.07 -17.67
N PRO A 225 4.42 -17.92 -17.36
CA PRO A 225 5.81 -17.50 -17.32
C PRO A 225 6.25 -16.80 -18.61
N LYS A 226 6.98 -15.68 -18.47
CA LYS A 226 7.50 -14.86 -19.58
C LYS A 226 6.42 -14.24 -20.51
N LYS A 227 5.14 -14.29 -20.14
CA LYS A 227 4.04 -13.57 -20.81
C LYS A 227 3.65 -12.30 -20.04
N TYR A 228 2.65 -11.58 -20.55
CA TYR A 228 2.07 -10.43 -19.85
C TYR A 228 1.04 -10.90 -18.82
N THR A 229 1.02 -10.23 -17.68
CA THR A 229 0.00 -10.36 -16.64
C THR A 229 -1.17 -9.42 -16.95
N PHE A 230 -2.40 -9.91 -16.79
CA PHE A 230 -3.59 -9.06 -16.80
C PHE A 230 -3.74 -8.36 -15.44
N VAL A 231 -3.77 -7.03 -15.51
CA VAL A 231 -4.01 -6.12 -14.38
C VAL A 231 -5.49 -5.74 -14.45
N GLU A 232 -6.26 -6.29 -13.52
CA GLU A 232 -7.70 -6.05 -13.44
C GLU A 232 -7.96 -4.66 -12.87
N ARG A 233 -8.82 -3.90 -13.55
CA ARG A 233 -9.31 -2.60 -13.12
C ARG A 233 -10.74 -2.75 -12.60
N SER A 234 -11.04 -2.10 -11.47
CA SER A 234 -12.41 -1.83 -11.08
C SER A 234 -12.98 -0.73 -11.98
N TYR A 235 -14.24 -0.88 -12.36
CA TYR A 235 -15.03 0.19 -12.96
C TYR A 235 -16.29 0.49 -12.15
N ALA A 236 -16.49 -0.11 -10.97
CA ALA A 236 -17.67 0.15 -10.14
C ALA A 236 -17.76 1.64 -9.75
N GLU A 237 -18.83 2.32 -10.18
CA GLU A 237 -19.25 3.69 -9.85
C GLU A 237 -18.12 4.71 -9.65
N ASP A 238 -17.18 4.68 -10.60
CA ASP A 238 -16.14 5.67 -10.85
C ASP A 238 -16.46 6.44 -12.16
N SER A 239 -17.75 6.55 -12.53
CA SER A 239 -18.20 7.20 -13.77
C SER A 239 -18.33 8.73 -13.61
N ASP A 240 -17.21 9.36 -13.27
CA ASP A 240 -16.93 10.79 -13.45
C ASP A 240 -15.42 10.92 -13.78
N ASP A 241 -14.98 10.11 -14.75
CA ASP A 241 -13.62 10.13 -15.29
C ASP A 241 -13.45 11.36 -16.19
N ASP A 242 -12.76 12.38 -15.67
CA ASP A 242 -12.17 13.50 -16.43
C ASP A 242 -13.12 14.38 -17.29
N GLU A 243 -14.32 14.70 -16.79
CA GLU A 243 -14.70 16.12 -16.87
C GLU A 243 -13.83 16.84 -15.83
N GLU A 244 -12.96 17.75 -16.29
CA GLU A 244 -12.48 18.80 -15.41
C GLU A 244 -13.74 19.48 -14.85
N THR A 245 -14.08 19.26 -13.58
CA THR A 245 -14.95 20.19 -12.85
C THR A 245 -14.16 21.48 -12.59
N LYS A 246 -13.86 22.19 -13.69
CA LYS A 246 -14.32 23.56 -13.84
C LYS A 246 -15.76 23.60 -13.38
N THR A 247 -15.93 23.84 -12.08
CA THR A 247 -17.00 24.66 -11.57
C THR A 247 -16.89 26.04 -12.24
N LYS A 248 -17.26 26.09 -13.51
CA LYS A 248 -18.13 27.16 -13.96
C LYS A 248 -19.32 27.09 -13.02
N SER A 249 -19.35 28.03 -12.09
CA SER A 249 -20.55 28.39 -11.38
C SER A 249 -21.54 28.95 -12.41
N GLU A 250 -22.20 28.06 -13.14
CA GLU A 250 -23.42 28.40 -13.87
C GLU A 250 -24.44 28.74 -12.80
N ASN A 251 -24.67 30.05 -12.65
CA ASN A 251 -25.09 30.75 -11.44
C ASN A 251 -23.95 30.92 -10.41
N GLY A 252 -23.51 32.18 -10.25
CA GLY A 252 -22.46 32.60 -9.31
C GLY A 252 -22.86 32.56 -7.84
N VAL A 253 -23.36 31.41 -7.38
CA VAL A 253 -23.59 31.12 -5.97
C VAL A 253 -22.25 30.77 -5.35
N GLU A 254 -21.82 31.56 -4.38
CA GLU A 254 -20.60 31.32 -3.61
C GLU A 254 -20.72 30.00 -2.83
N ALA A 255 -19.68 29.18 -2.83
CA ALA A 255 -19.72 27.89 -2.15
C ALA A 255 -19.96 28.10 -0.65
N PRO A 256 -20.87 27.34 -0.01
CA PRO A 256 -21.23 27.56 1.38
C PRO A 256 -20.01 27.42 2.31
N GLU A 257 -19.89 28.31 3.30
CA GLU A 257 -18.83 28.21 4.30
C GLU A 257 -18.91 26.88 5.08
N SER A 258 -17.73 26.36 5.46
CA SER A 258 -17.64 25.15 6.28
C SER A 258 -18.09 25.41 7.72
N ARG A 259 -18.88 24.50 8.29
CA ARG A 259 -19.33 24.57 9.69
C ARG A 259 -18.32 23.94 10.66
N LEU A 260 -17.30 23.28 10.13
CA LEU A 260 -16.23 22.65 10.92
C LEU A 260 -15.35 23.73 11.56
N ALA A 261 -14.82 23.46 12.76
CA ALA A 261 -13.82 24.33 13.38
C ALA A 261 -12.57 24.41 12.48
N LYS A 262 -11.91 25.58 12.39
CA LYS A 262 -10.78 25.78 11.45
C LYS A 262 -9.68 24.71 11.55
N PRO A 263 -9.24 24.22 12.74
CA PRO A 263 -8.26 23.15 12.79
C PRO A 263 -8.74 21.82 12.17
N VAL A 264 -10.05 21.55 12.19
CA VAL A 264 -10.65 20.36 11.53
C VAL A 264 -10.70 20.56 10.01
N GLN A 265 -11.05 21.76 9.52
CA GLN A 265 -10.96 22.09 8.10
C GLN A 265 -9.55 21.84 7.55
N GLU A 266 -8.53 22.36 8.24
CA GLU A 266 -7.11 22.20 7.86
C GLU A 266 -6.61 20.75 7.97
N LEU A 267 -7.28 19.90 8.75
CA LEU A 267 -7.03 18.46 8.77
C LEU A 267 -7.66 17.77 7.56
N MET A 268 -8.89 18.14 7.18
CA MET A 268 -9.53 17.62 5.95
C MET A 268 -8.71 18.01 4.71
N GLU A 269 -8.31 19.28 4.61
CA GLU A 269 -7.40 19.83 3.57
C GLU A 269 -6.06 19.05 3.47
N LEU A 270 -5.60 18.43 4.57
CA LEU A 270 -4.37 17.64 4.64
C LEU A 270 -4.59 16.17 4.24
N ILE A 271 -5.59 15.50 4.82
CA ILE A 271 -5.79 14.04 4.62
C ILE A 271 -6.47 13.70 3.30
N PHE A 272 -7.15 14.67 2.67
CA PHE A 272 -7.76 14.53 1.35
C PHE A 272 -6.97 15.25 0.24
N ASN A 273 -5.69 15.54 0.49
CA ASN A 273 -4.85 16.28 -0.43
C ASN A 273 -4.37 15.41 -1.61
N GLN A 274 -5.01 15.56 -2.77
CA GLN A 274 -4.68 14.80 -4.00
C GLN A 274 -3.22 14.97 -4.45
N GLN A 275 -2.60 16.14 -4.23
CA GLN A 275 -1.18 16.33 -4.55
C GLN A 275 -0.27 15.51 -3.63
N TYR A 276 -0.62 15.36 -2.34
CA TYR A 276 0.11 14.47 -1.44
C TYR A 276 -0.13 12.99 -1.77
N PHE A 277 -1.33 12.60 -2.22
CA PHE A 277 -1.58 11.25 -2.72
C PHE A 277 -0.65 10.94 -3.92
N ALA A 278 -0.57 11.86 -4.89
CA ALA A 278 0.34 11.75 -6.02
C ALA A 278 1.82 11.71 -5.60
N ASN A 279 2.23 12.54 -4.61
CA ASN A 279 3.60 12.54 -4.09
C ASN A 279 3.97 11.20 -3.43
N VAL A 280 3.08 10.64 -2.59
CA VAL A 280 3.29 9.36 -1.90
C VAL A 280 3.43 8.23 -2.92
N MET A 281 2.46 8.08 -3.84
CA MET A 281 2.51 7.08 -4.90
C MET A 281 3.77 7.20 -5.77
N SER A 282 4.15 8.42 -6.17
CA SER A 282 5.37 8.67 -6.95
C SER A 282 6.65 8.31 -6.16
N SER A 283 6.69 8.59 -4.86
CA SER A 283 7.84 8.26 -4.00
C SER A 283 8.05 6.74 -3.83
N MET A 284 6.97 5.98 -3.94
CA MET A 284 6.95 4.50 -3.95
C MET A 284 7.03 3.92 -5.37
N ASN A 285 7.32 4.75 -6.39
CA ASN A 285 7.41 4.35 -7.79
C ASN A 285 6.11 3.75 -8.40
N TYR A 286 4.92 3.94 -7.81
CA TYR A 286 3.66 3.41 -8.32
C TYR A 286 3.15 4.14 -9.58
N ASP A 287 2.65 3.40 -10.58
CA ASP A 287 2.06 3.96 -11.81
C ASP A 287 0.55 4.24 -11.65
N VAL A 288 0.24 5.33 -10.96
CA VAL A 288 -1.15 5.81 -10.76
C VAL A 288 -1.89 6.09 -12.08
N LYS A 289 -1.20 6.45 -13.17
CA LYS A 289 -1.85 6.65 -14.48
C LYS A 289 -2.33 5.32 -15.06
N LYS A 290 -1.53 4.27 -14.90
CA LYS A 290 -1.89 2.92 -15.36
C LYS A 290 -2.88 2.22 -14.44
N LEU A 291 -2.88 2.54 -13.14
CA LEU A 291 -3.85 1.99 -12.20
C LEU A 291 -4.26 3.07 -11.18
N PRO A 292 -5.26 3.92 -11.51
CA PRO A 292 -5.80 4.90 -10.57
C PRO A 292 -6.41 4.23 -9.33
N LEU A 293 -6.46 4.95 -8.20
CA LEU A 293 -6.88 4.42 -6.90
C LEU A 293 -8.30 3.83 -6.90
N GLY A 294 -9.32 4.57 -7.35
CA GLY A 294 -10.68 4.01 -7.47
C GLY A 294 -10.78 2.79 -8.40
N LYS A 295 -9.96 2.76 -9.46
CA LYS A 295 -9.85 1.62 -10.40
C LYS A 295 -9.00 0.45 -9.90
N LEU A 296 -8.43 0.51 -8.68
CA LEU A 296 -7.67 -0.58 -8.09
C LEU A 296 -8.63 -1.67 -7.54
N SER A 297 -8.76 -2.81 -8.22
CA SER A 297 -9.66 -3.88 -7.75
C SER A 297 -9.15 -4.53 -6.45
N LYS A 298 -10.09 -5.00 -5.59
CA LYS A 298 -9.75 -5.80 -4.39
C LYS A 298 -8.88 -7.01 -4.80
N THR A 299 -9.27 -7.71 -5.87
CA THR A 299 -8.53 -8.84 -6.45
C THR A 299 -7.08 -8.51 -6.82
N THR A 300 -6.82 -7.36 -7.44
CA THR A 300 -5.46 -6.94 -7.82
C THR A 300 -4.59 -6.70 -6.57
N LEU A 301 -5.13 -6.06 -5.53
CA LEU A 301 -4.45 -5.93 -4.22
C LEU A 301 -4.17 -7.30 -3.59
N THR A 302 -5.18 -8.18 -3.51
CA THR A 302 -5.05 -9.54 -2.95
C THR A 302 -3.98 -10.36 -3.68
N ARG A 303 -3.93 -10.29 -5.01
CA ARG A 303 -2.90 -10.96 -5.83
C ARG A 303 -1.52 -10.34 -5.64
N GLY A 304 -1.42 -9.02 -5.45
CA GLY A 304 -0.19 -8.33 -5.08
C GLY A 304 0.37 -8.83 -3.75
N TYR A 305 -0.48 -8.88 -2.72
CA TYR A 305 -0.13 -9.43 -1.41
C TYR A 305 0.31 -10.89 -1.49
N GLN A 306 -0.40 -11.74 -2.24
CA GLN A 306 -0.01 -13.14 -2.41
C GLN A 306 1.35 -13.29 -3.12
N ALA A 307 1.65 -12.47 -4.13
CA ALA A 307 2.98 -12.48 -4.77
C ALA A 307 4.10 -12.06 -3.81
N LEU A 308 3.85 -11.08 -2.92
CA LEU A 308 4.79 -10.75 -1.84
C LEU A 308 4.89 -11.87 -0.81
N LYS A 309 3.82 -12.61 -0.52
CA LYS A 309 3.80 -13.76 0.40
C LYS A 309 4.63 -14.93 -0.12
N ASP A 310 4.50 -15.27 -1.40
CA ASP A 310 5.29 -16.31 -2.05
C ASP A 310 6.78 -15.95 -2.07
N LEU A 311 7.10 -14.69 -2.38
CA LEU A 311 8.45 -14.15 -2.32
C LEU A 311 9.02 -14.19 -0.90
N ALA A 312 8.24 -13.77 0.09
CA ALA A 312 8.70 -13.72 1.46
C ALA A 312 8.97 -15.12 2.02
N ALA A 313 8.11 -16.10 1.71
CA ALA A 313 8.36 -17.51 2.03
C ALA A 313 9.74 -17.97 1.48
N LEU A 314 10.03 -17.68 0.21
CA LEU A 314 11.33 -17.97 -0.40
C LEU A 314 12.50 -17.24 0.29
N LEU A 315 12.34 -15.97 0.68
CA LEU A 315 13.38 -15.21 1.39
C LEU A 315 13.70 -15.78 2.78
N ASN A 316 12.73 -16.45 3.44
CA ASN A 316 12.95 -17.11 4.74
C ASN A 316 13.51 -18.53 4.59
N ASP A 317 13.04 -19.28 3.58
CA ASP A 317 13.53 -20.62 3.25
C ASP A 317 14.04 -20.67 1.79
N PRO A 318 15.35 -20.40 1.57
CA PRO A 318 15.97 -20.50 0.26
C PRO A 318 15.90 -21.90 -0.38
N THR A 319 15.59 -22.96 0.37
CA THR A 319 15.47 -24.32 -0.19
C THR A 319 14.25 -24.47 -1.10
N LEU A 320 13.22 -23.64 -0.91
CA LEU A 320 12.03 -23.54 -1.77
C LEU A 320 12.40 -23.25 -3.23
N ALA A 321 13.52 -22.56 -3.49
CA ALA A 321 14.02 -22.32 -4.84
C ALA A 321 14.16 -23.61 -5.65
N THR A 322 14.68 -24.67 -5.02
CA THR A 322 14.87 -25.98 -5.65
C THR A 322 13.64 -26.86 -5.47
N SER A 323 13.04 -26.91 -4.28
CA SER A 323 11.96 -27.87 -3.97
C SER A 323 10.60 -27.48 -4.54
N GLN A 324 10.32 -26.18 -4.73
CA GLN A 324 9.06 -25.66 -5.24
C GLN A 324 9.20 -25.04 -6.64
N TYR A 325 10.32 -24.38 -6.94
CA TYR A 325 10.51 -23.61 -8.18
C TYR A 325 11.50 -24.23 -9.18
N ASP A 326 12.12 -25.38 -8.87
CA ASP A 326 13.11 -26.10 -9.70
C ASP A 326 14.21 -25.19 -10.30
N THR A 327 14.74 -24.28 -9.48
CA THR A 327 15.70 -23.27 -9.95
C THR A 327 16.62 -22.74 -8.85
N THR A 328 17.51 -21.80 -9.19
CA THR A 328 18.39 -21.16 -8.19
C THR A 328 17.64 -20.10 -7.40
N PHE A 329 18.04 -19.87 -6.14
CA PHE A 329 17.45 -18.81 -5.30
C PHE A 329 17.39 -17.45 -6.01
N ALA A 330 18.48 -17.03 -6.67
CA ALA A 330 18.50 -15.78 -7.43
C ALA A 330 17.44 -15.74 -8.55
N SER A 331 17.26 -16.84 -9.29
CA SER A 331 16.27 -16.96 -10.37
C SER A 331 14.83 -17.00 -9.85
N ALA A 332 14.58 -17.69 -8.74
CA ALA A 332 13.26 -17.73 -8.10
C ALA A 332 12.87 -16.36 -7.54
N THR A 333 13.79 -15.69 -6.83
CA THR A 333 13.60 -14.34 -6.29
C THR A 333 13.37 -13.31 -7.40
N GLU A 334 14.10 -13.40 -8.52
CA GLU A 334 13.83 -12.57 -9.70
C GLU A 334 12.45 -12.88 -10.30
N HIS A 335 12.07 -14.15 -10.43
CA HIS A 335 10.78 -14.55 -10.99
C HIS A 335 9.59 -14.04 -10.16
N LEU A 336 9.66 -14.16 -8.83
CA LEU A 336 8.60 -13.69 -7.93
C LEU A 336 8.55 -12.15 -7.88
N SER A 337 9.70 -11.47 -7.85
CA SER A 337 9.76 -9.99 -7.98
C SER A 337 9.13 -9.51 -9.30
N ASN A 338 9.48 -10.16 -10.42
CA ASN A 338 8.92 -9.87 -11.74
C ASN A 338 7.39 -10.09 -11.79
N SER A 339 6.89 -11.13 -11.09
CA SER A 339 5.46 -11.42 -11.01
C SER A 339 4.72 -10.34 -10.20
N TYR A 340 5.26 -9.93 -9.05
CA TYR A 340 4.72 -8.83 -8.25
C TYR A 340 4.68 -7.50 -9.03
N PHE A 341 5.80 -7.05 -9.60
CA PHE A 341 5.85 -5.81 -10.40
C PHE A 341 5.02 -5.87 -11.70
N SER A 342 4.69 -7.08 -12.16
CA SER A 342 3.72 -7.25 -13.25
C SER A 342 2.28 -7.05 -12.76
N LEU A 343 1.92 -7.50 -11.55
CA LEU A 343 0.60 -7.28 -10.96
C LEU A 343 0.38 -5.83 -10.49
N ILE A 344 1.39 -5.25 -9.84
CA ILE A 344 1.37 -3.91 -9.24
C ILE A 344 2.25 -2.99 -10.09
N PRO A 345 1.69 -2.13 -10.96
CA PRO A 345 2.48 -1.40 -11.94
C PRO A 345 3.39 -0.34 -11.33
N HIS A 346 4.67 -0.35 -11.73
CA HIS A 346 5.70 0.56 -11.23
C HIS A 346 6.45 1.31 -12.34
N ILE A 347 6.75 2.59 -12.10
CA ILE A 347 7.57 3.46 -12.97
C ILE A 347 9.01 3.53 -12.45
N PHE A 348 9.87 2.66 -12.96
CA PHE A 348 11.31 2.66 -12.67
C PHE A 348 12.14 3.59 -13.58
N GLY A 349 11.52 4.16 -14.62
CA GLY A 349 12.19 4.92 -15.68
C GLY A 349 13.14 4.04 -16.50
N ARG A 350 14.30 4.59 -16.89
CA ARG A 350 15.35 3.87 -17.66
C ARG A 350 16.38 3.15 -16.79
N ARG A 351 16.25 3.19 -15.46
CA ARG A 351 17.11 2.45 -14.52
C ARG A 351 16.95 0.95 -14.70
N ALA A 352 17.92 0.17 -14.21
CA ALA A 352 17.75 -1.26 -14.04
C ALA A 352 16.57 -1.54 -13.09
N LEU A 353 15.79 -2.58 -13.37
CA LEU A 353 14.64 -2.94 -12.57
C LEU A 353 15.12 -3.58 -11.26
N PRO A 354 14.51 -3.25 -10.11
CA PRO A 354 14.88 -3.87 -8.84
C PRO A 354 14.47 -5.35 -8.80
N VAL A 355 15.16 -6.11 -7.96
CA VAL A 355 14.77 -7.44 -7.51
C VAL A 355 14.64 -7.35 -5.99
N ILE A 356 13.47 -7.71 -5.47
CA ILE A 356 13.16 -7.66 -4.04
C ILE A 356 13.86 -8.85 -3.40
N ARG A 357 15.04 -8.59 -2.81
CA ARG A 357 16.02 -9.61 -2.41
C ARG A 357 16.23 -9.76 -0.91
N ASP A 358 15.58 -8.91 -0.12
CA ASP A 358 15.73 -8.82 1.32
C ASP A 358 14.43 -8.32 1.98
N GLN A 359 14.34 -8.50 3.30
CA GLN A 359 13.15 -8.14 4.08
C GLN A 359 12.89 -6.63 4.13
N ALA A 360 13.90 -5.78 3.92
CA ALA A 360 13.72 -4.33 3.94
C ALA A 360 13.04 -3.84 2.65
N MET A 361 13.47 -4.35 1.49
CA MET A 361 12.78 -4.14 0.20
C MET A 361 11.37 -4.72 0.23
N LEU A 362 11.19 -5.93 0.78
CA LEU A 362 9.87 -6.56 0.91
C LEU A 362 8.92 -5.67 1.74
N LYS A 363 9.39 -5.14 2.89
CA LYS A 363 8.59 -4.27 3.75
C LYS A 363 8.13 -2.99 3.04
N GLN A 364 8.98 -2.38 2.21
CA GLN A 364 8.59 -1.18 1.44
C GLN A 364 7.41 -1.45 0.50
N GLU A 365 7.37 -2.64 -0.12
CA GLU A 365 6.29 -3.06 -1.03
C GLU A 365 5.02 -3.45 -0.28
N ILE A 366 5.13 -4.07 0.89
CA ILE A 366 3.99 -4.32 1.79
C ILE A 366 3.35 -2.98 2.18
N GLU A 367 4.16 -2.03 2.65
CA GLU A 367 3.70 -0.70 3.08
C GLU A 367 3.08 0.12 1.93
N LEU A 368 3.51 -0.11 0.68
CA LEU A 368 2.85 0.45 -0.51
C LEU A 368 1.43 -0.12 -0.66
N LEU A 369 1.23 -1.44 -0.59
CA LEU A 369 -0.11 -2.04 -0.71
C LEU A 369 -1.05 -1.62 0.43
N GLU A 370 -0.53 -1.45 1.64
CA GLU A 370 -1.29 -0.89 2.78
C GLU A 370 -1.71 0.56 2.46
N SER A 371 -0.77 1.40 2.02
CA SER A 371 -1.05 2.81 1.72
C SER A 371 -1.98 3.00 0.52
N LEU A 372 -1.90 2.15 -0.49
CA LEU A 372 -2.87 2.11 -1.60
C LEU A 372 -4.28 1.73 -1.12
N SER A 373 -4.39 0.86 -0.12
CA SER A 373 -5.67 0.47 0.46
C SER A 373 -6.29 1.64 1.23
N ASP A 374 -5.52 2.29 2.12
CA ASP A 374 -5.98 3.47 2.87
C ASP A 374 -6.33 4.66 1.95
N MET A 375 -5.51 4.92 0.92
CA MET A 375 -5.79 6.00 -0.04
C MET A 375 -6.98 5.69 -0.95
N LYS A 376 -7.28 4.41 -1.24
CA LYS A 376 -8.49 4.02 -1.98
C LYS A 376 -9.75 4.31 -1.16
N ASP A 377 -9.75 4.00 0.14
CA ASP A 377 -10.90 4.30 1.01
C ASP A 377 -11.12 5.82 1.11
N ALA A 378 -10.03 6.61 1.14
CA ALA A 378 -10.11 8.07 1.10
C ALA A 378 -10.59 8.62 -0.26
N ASP A 379 -10.19 8.00 -1.38
CA ASP A 379 -10.66 8.34 -2.74
C ASP A 379 -12.17 8.05 -2.91
N ALA A 380 -12.68 6.99 -2.29
CA ALA A 380 -14.12 6.72 -2.26
C ALA A 380 -14.90 7.82 -1.51
N ILE A 381 -14.37 8.36 -0.41
CA ILE A 381 -14.98 9.48 0.34
C ILE A 381 -14.93 10.78 -0.48
N LEU A 382 -13.83 11.03 -1.21
CA LEU A 382 -13.71 12.18 -2.11
C LEU A 382 -14.79 12.24 -3.20
N LYS A 383 -15.29 11.07 -3.62
CA LYS A 383 -16.21 10.88 -4.75
C LYS A 383 -17.68 10.70 -4.36
N GLN A 384 -18.02 10.67 -3.07
CA GLN A 384 -19.41 10.46 -2.64
C GLN A 384 -20.38 11.48 -3.24
N ASP A 385 -21.57 10.97 -3.60
CA ASP A 385 -22.44 11.54 -4.61
C ASP A 385 -22.99 12.93 -4.25
N LYS A 386 -23.13 13.80 -5.25
CA LYS A 386 -23.43 15.24 -5.05
C LYS A 386 -24.94 15.51 -4.88
N THR A 387 -25.78 14.52 -5.17
CA THR A 387 -27.19 14.66 -5.58
C THR A 387 -28.17 15.16 -4.51
N ASP A 388 -27.95 14.87 -3.23
CA ASP A 388 -28.71 15.45 -2.10
C ASP A 388 -27.89 16.50 -1.31
N ILE A 389 -26.66 16.80 -1.73
CA ILE A 389 -25.63 17.45 -0.89
C ILE A 389 -25.06 18.75 -1.49
N GLU A 390 -25.76 19.34 -2.47
CA GLU A 390 -25.40 20.60 -3.14
C GLU A 390 -25.32 21.83 -2.18
N ARG A 391 -25.76 21.70 -0.93
CA ARG A 391 -25.79 22.78 0.08
C ARG A 391 -24.72 22.70 1.17
N LEU A 392 -23.86 21.67 1.19
CA LEU A 392 -22.76 21.58 2.15
C LEU A 392 -21.42 21.99 1.52
N ASN A 393 -20.51 22.48 2.36
CA ASN A 393 -19.12 22.67 1.97
C ASN A 393 -18.46 21.31 1.66
N VAL A 394 -17.46 21.31 0.79
CA VAL A 394 -16.69 20.10 0.42
C VAL A 394 -16.07 19.43 1.65
N LEU A 395 -15.50 20.21 2.58
CA LEU A 395 -14.84 19.70 3.77
C LEU A 395 -15.84 19.07 4.75
N ASP A 396 -17.05 19.62 4.86
CA ASP A 396 -18.13 19.08 5.70
C ASP A 396 -18.60 17.72 5.18
N ARG A 397 -18.70 17.53 3.86
CA ARG A 397 -19.00 16.22 3.25
C ARG A 397 -17.89 15.20 3.49
N GLN A 398 -16.64 15.59 3.24
CA GLN A 398 -15.46 14.75 3.48
C GLN A 398 -15.38 14.31 4.95
N PHE A 399 -15.67 15.22 5.88
CA PHE A 399 -15.72 14.92 7.31
C PHE A 399 -16.88 13.97 7.67
N GLN A 400 -18.07 14.15 7.09
CA GLN A 400 -19.19 13.20 7.26
C GLN A 400 -18.82 11.79 6.79
N GLY A 401 -18.14 11.67 5.65
CA GLY A 401 -17.66 10.39 5.10
C GLY A 401 -16.63 9.66 5.99
N LEU A 402 -16.04 10.33 6.99
CA LEU A 402 -15.17 9.67 7.98
C LEU A 402 -15.96 8.91 9.08
N GLY A 403 -17.26 9.17 9.28
CA GLY A 403 -18.05 8.49 10.31
C GLY A 403 -17.56 8.75 11.76
N MET A 404 -17.20 10.00 12.06
CA MET A 404 -16.69 10.41 13.37
C MET A 404 -17.82 10.92 14.28
N GLU A 405 -17.91 10.39 15.51
CA GLU A 405 -18.78 10.91 16.57
C GLU A 405 -18.13 12.12 17.28
N GLU A 406 -16.80 12.12 17.42
CA GLU A 406 -16.05 13.27 17.95
C GLU A 406 -14.81 13.56 17.11
N MET A 407 -14.55 14.85 16.87
CA MET A 407 -13.25 15.39 16.46
C MET A 407 -13.04 16.79 17.08
N SER A 408 -12.83 16.82 18.40
CA SER A 408 -12.74 18.06 19.19
C SER A 408 -11.30 18.59 19.23
N PRO A 409 -11.00 19.78 18.64
CA PRO A 409 -9.67 20.40 18.79
C PRO A 409 -9.46 20.86 20.23
N LEU A 410 -8.44 20.31 20.89
CA LEU A 410 -8.10 20.62 22.27
C LEU A 410 -7.48 22.03 22.40
N LYS A 411 -7.93 22.79 23.40
CA LYS A 411 -7.35 24.11 23.73
C LYS A 411 -5.93 23.93 24.26
N HIS A 412 -4.96 24.66 23.71
CA HIS A 412 -3.53 24.52 24.05
C HIS A 412 -3.20 24.80 25.54
N THR A 413 -4.10 25.47 26.26
CA THR A 413 -3.99 25.77 27.69
C THR A 413 -4.57 24.67 28.61
N SER A 414 -5.36 23.74 28.08
CA SER A 414 -6.02 22.68 28.87
C SER A 414 -5.02 21.73 29.53
N ALA A 415 -5.44 21.05 30.60
CA ALA A 415 -4.63 20.02 31.24
C ALA A 415 -4.41 18.82 30.29
N GLU A 416 -5.49 18.35 29.66
CA GLU A 416 -5.51 17.30 28.62
C GLU A 416 -4.46 17.56 27.54
N PHE A 417 -4.43 18.75 26.92
CA PHE A 417 -3.43 19.11 25.91
C PHE A 417 -2.00 19.12 26.47
N ARG A 418 -1.80 19.60 27.70
CA ARG A 418 -0.46 19.68 28.32
C ARG A 418 0.12 18.30 28.63
N GLU A 419 -0.67 17.39 29.20
CA GLU A 419 -0.23 16.01 29.43
C GLU A 419 0.10 15.29 28.12
N LEU A 420 -0.77 15.44 27.11
CA LEU A 420 -0.60 14.85 25.76
C LEU A 420 0.65 15.41 25.05
N LYS A 421 0.89 16.73 25.12
CA LYS A 421 2.10 17.37 24.63
C LYS A 421 3.36 16.86 25.34
N ASN A 422 3.31 16.71 26.66
CA ASN A 422 4.46 16.22 27.43
C ASN A 422 4.78 14.77 27.06
N TYR A 423 3.76 13.92 26.89
CA TYR A 423 3.95 12.55 26.39
C TYR A 423 4.65 12.54 25.02
N LEU A 424 4.18 13.36 24.06
CA LEU A 424 4.82 13.47 22.74
C LEU A 424 6.29 13.91 22.84
N MET A 425 6.57 14.95 23.62
CA MET A 425 7.88 15.61 23.66
C MET A 425 8.94 14.87 24.46
N GLU A 426 8.57 14.21 25.56
CA GLU A 426 9.54 13.55 26.44
C GLU A 426 9.76 12.06 26.10
N THR A 427 8.90 11.45 25.26
CA THR A 427 9.10 10.07 24.77
C THR A 427 9.75 9.98 23.38
N ARG A 428 10.53 11.01 23.03
CA ARG A 428 11.45 10.96 21.89
C ARG A 428 12.67 10.11 22.25
N GLY A 429 12.87 9.02 21.52
CA GLY A 429 14.03 8.15 21.65
C GLY A 429 15.30 8.88 21.20
N ALA A 430 16.35 8.79 22.01
CA ALA A 430 17.58 9.57 21.82
C ALA A 430 18.34 9.27 20.50
N THR A 431 18.06 8.14 19.85
CA THR A 431 18.62 7.81 18.53
C THR A 431 17.84 8.43 17.36
N HIS A 432 16.69 9.06 17.62
CA HIS A 432 15.89 9.74 16.62
C HIS A 432 16.04 11.25 16.79
N ASN A 433 16.50 11.94 15.74
CA ASN A 433 16.61 13.40 15.70
C ASN A 433 15.23 14.08 15.52
N ALA A 434 14.22 13.61 16.26
CA ALA A 434 12.85 14.05 16.16
C ALA A 434 12.67 15.46 16.75
N ASN A 435 12.39 16.42 15.87
CA ASN A 435 11.93 17.74 16.25
C ASN A 435 10.44 17.85 15.92
N TYR A 436 9.65 18.38 16.86
CA TYR A 436 8.20 18.49 16.68
C TYR A 436 7.75 19.92 16.91
N GLN A 437 6.93 20.41 15.98
CA GLN A 437 6.02 21.52 16.24
C GLN A 437 4.60 20.97 16.21
N ILE A 438 3.84 21.17 17.30
CA ILE A 438 2.44 20.73 17.38
C ILE A 438 1.57 21.84 16.79
N ASP A 439 0.85 21.52 15.72
CA ASP A 439 -0.15 22.41 15.13
C ASP A 439 -1.46 22.30 15.92
N GLN A 440 -1.97 21.08 16.13
CA GLN A 440 -3.20 20.80 16.89
C GLN A 440 -3.20 19.38 17.45
N ILE A 441 -3.85 19.19 18.60
CA ILE A 441 -4.25 17.86 19.11
C ILE A 441 -5.78 17.79 19.11
N PHE A 442 -6.35 16.72 18.59
CA PHE A 442 -7.79 16.44 18.59
C PHE A 442 -8.08 15.27 19.53
N ARG A 443 -9.15 15.36 20.32
CA ARG A 443 -9.80 14.17 20.87
C ARG A 443 -10.75 13.62 19.81
N ILE A 444 -10.75 12.30 19.61
CA ILE A 444 -11.49 11.64 18.54
C ILE A 444 -12.27 10.43 19.05
N GLU A 445 -13.46 10.22 18.48
CA GLU A 445 -14.28 9.03 18.69
C GLU A 445 -14.86 8.61 17.32
N ARG A 446 -14.52 7.40 16.87
CA ARG A 446 -15.10 6.79 15.65
C ARG A 446 -16.44 6.14 15.97
N SER A 447 -17.39 6.21 15.05
CA SER A 447 -18.69 5.55 15.23
C SER A 447 -18.53 4.03 15.39
N GLY A 448 -19.28 3.45 16.33
CA GLY A 448 -19.25 2.01 16.70
C GLY A 448 -17.94 1.48 17.33
N GLU A 449 -16.83 2.23 17.31
CA GLU A 449 -15.54 1.71 17.79
C GLU A 449 -15.51 1.52 19.31
N LYS A 450 -16.20 2.40 20.04
CA LYS A 450 -16.40 2.31 21.50
C LYS A 450 -17.16 1.04 21.88
N ASP A 451 -18.25 0.76 21.18
CA ASP A 451 -19.09 -0.40 21.45
C ASP A 451 -18.38 -1.69 21.06
N ARG A 452 -17.69 -1.73 19.92
CA ARG A 452 -16.82 -2.85 19.51
C ARG A 452 -15.77 -3.18 20.56
N PHE A 453 -15.13 -2.15 21.13
CA PHE A 453 -14.10 -2.31 22.17
C PHE A 453 -14.71 -2.85 23.48
N ALA A 454 -15.83 -2.26 23.92
CA ALA A 454 -16.54 -2.62 25.15
C ALA A 454 -17.26 -3.98 25.10
N ALA A 455 -17.68 -4.44 23.91
CA ALA A 455 -18.30 -5.75 23.68
C ALA A 455 -17.29 -6.83 23.25
N SER A 456 -15.99 -6.52 23.21
CA SER A 456 -14.96 -7.45 22.75
C SER A 456 -14.75 -8.62 23.72
N PRO A 457 -14.23 -9.78 23.27
CA PRO A 457 -13.82 -10.87 24.17
C PRO A 457 -12.71 -10.50 25.17
N PHE A 458 -12.09 -9.34 24.99
CA PHE A 458 -11.04 -8.79 25.85
C PHE A 458 -11.60 -7.80 26.89
N ALA A 459 -12.89 -7.45 26.79
CA ALA A 459 -13.54 -6.51 27.68
C ALA A 459 -13.72 -7.06 29.11
N GLY A 460 -13.69 -6.15 30.07
CA GLY A 460 -13.77 -6.46 31.50
C GLY A 460 -13.00 -5.43 32.33
N PRO A 461 -12.69 -5.74 33.60
CA PRO A 461 -11.70 -5.00 34.37
C PRO A 461 -10.38 -4.93 33.58
N PRO A 462 -9.78 -3.75 33.39
CA PRO A 462 -8.54 -3.61 32.61
C PRO A 462 -7.46 -4.52 33.18
N ARG A 463 -6.85 -5.35 32.33
CA ARG A 463 -5.71 -6.19 32.72
C ARG A 463 -4.41 -5.43 32.53
N ASP A 464 -4.14 -5.04 31.29
CA ASP A 464 -3.06 -4.10 30.97
C ASP A 464 -3.47 -3.18 29.82
N ARG A 465 -4.39 -2.24 30.12
CA ARG A 465 -4.71 -1.17 29.18
C ARG A 465 -3.63 -0.10 29.14
N ARG A 466 -3.21 0.27 27.94
CA ARG A 466 -2.20 1.32 27.72
C ARG A 466 -2.63 2.31 26.64
N LEU A 467 -2.22 3.57 26.79
CA LEU A 467 -2.37 4.61 25.78
C LEU A 467 -1.07 4.73 24.98
N LEU A 468 -1.08 4.28 23.72
CA LEU A 468 0.14 4.04 22.92
C LEU A 468 0.08 4.71 21.54
N TRP A 469 1.25 5.03 21.01
CA TRP A 469 1.45 5.73 19.74
C TRP A 469 1.32 4.80 18.53
N HIS A 470 0.51 5.20 17.56
CA HIS A 470 0.57 4.70 16.19
C HIS A 470 0.90 5.85 15.22
N GLY A 471 1.63 5.56 14.14
CA GLY A 471 2.01 6.54 13.13
C GLY A 471 1.93 5.95 11.75
N SER A 472 1.42 6.73 10.81
CA SER A 472 1.27 6.36 9.40
C SER A 472 1.36 7.62 8.53
N CYS A 473 1.49 7.48 7.22
CA CYS A 473 1.56 8.63 6.32
C CYS A 473 0.25 9.42 6.36
N ALA A 474 0.31 10.76 6.28
CA ALA A 474 -0.90 11.60 6.44
C ALA A 474 -1.99 11.29 5.40
N THR A 475 -1.62 10.80 4.22
CA THR A 475 -2.53 10.33 3.16
C THR A 475 -3.36 9.11 3.55
N ASN A 476 -2.87 8.30 4.49
CA ASN A 476 -3.55 7.09 4.95
C ASN A 476 -4.66 7.41 5.96
N PHE A 477 -4.70 8.63 6.52
CA PHE A 477 -5.63 8.96 7.59
C PHE A 477 -7.09 9.10 7.12
N GLY A 478 -7.37 9.31 5.84
CA GLY A 478 -8.74 9.18 5.32
C GLY A 478 -9.28 7.76 5.49
N GLY A 479 -8.48 6.75 5.15
CA GLY A 479 -8.80 5.33 5.39
C GLY A 479 -8.80 4.96 6.87
N ILE A 480 -7.77 5.35 7.63
CA ILE A 480 -7.69 5.00 9.07
C ILE A 480 -8.79 5.67 9.90
N LEU A 481 -9.19 6.91 9.58
CA LEU A 481 -10.27 7.60 10.30
C LEU A 481 -11.67 7.15 9.87
N SER A 482 -11.85 6.53 8.70
CA SER A 482 -13.14 5.94 8.27
C SER A 482 -13.28 4.44 8.60
N GLN A 483 -12.27 3.62 8.32
CA GLN A 483 -12.28 2.16 8.52
C GLN A 483 -11.61 1.68 9.82
N GLY A 484 -10.74 2.49 10.42
CA GLY A 484 -10.01 2.18 11.65
C GLY A 484 -8.63 1.56 11.40
N LEU A 485 -7.93 1.22 12.48
CA LEU A 485 -6.69 0.43 12.36
C LEU A 485 -7.04 -1.01 11.98
N ARG A 486 -6.48 -1.46 10.86
CA ARG A 486 -6.69 -2.78 10.26
C ARG A 486 -5.50 -3.68 10.54
N ILE A 487 -5.74 -4.99 10.54
CA ILE A 487 -4.69 -6.01 10.51
C ILE A 487 -4.49 -6.41 9.05
N ALA A 488 -3.24 -6.60 8.64
CA ALA A 488 -2.88 -7.02 7.29
C ALA A 488 -3.65 -8.30 6.87
N PRO A 489 -4.16 -8.38 5.63
CA PRO A 489 -5.07 -9.45 5.21
C PRO A 489 -4.36 -10.84 5.19
N PRO A 490 -5.11 -11.97 5.22
CA PRO A 490 -4.53 -13.32 5.24
C PRO A 490 -3.52 -13.61 4.11
N GLU A 491 -3.68 -12.96 2.96
CA GLU A 491 -2.86 -13.10 1.77
C GLU A 491 -1.56 -12.29 1.83
N ALA A 492 -1.44 -11.32 2.75
CA ALA A 492 -0.16 -10.65 2.98
C ALA A 492 0.90 -11.63 3.54
N PRO A 493 2.21 -11.40 3.29
CA PRO A 493 3.26 -12.07 4.07
C PRO A 493 3.12 -11.72 5.57
N ALA A 494 3.47 -12.65 6.46
CA ALA A 494 3.72 -12.31 7.87
C ALA A 494 5.13 -11.73 8.07
N THR A 495 6.05 -12.04 7.17
CA THR A 495 7.44 -11.58 7.17
C THR A 495 7.54 -10.21 6.50
N GLY A 496 8.15 -9.26 7.21
CA GLY A 496 7.93 -7.82 7.04
C GLY A 496 7.34 -7.17 8.30
N TYR A 497 6.58 -7.92 9.10
CA TYR A 497 6.10 -7.54 10.44
C TYR A 497 6.92 -8.29 11.51
N MET A 498 7.50 -7.60 12.49
CA MET A 498 8.51 -8.20 13.39
C MET A 498 7.95 -9.30 14.32
N PHE A 499 6.65 -9.23 14.62
CA PHE A 499 5.90 -10.07 15.56
C PHE A 499 4.59 -10.60 14.94
N GLY A 500 4.63 -10.93 13.65
CA GLY A 500 3.45 -11.37 12.89
C GLY A 500 2.45 -10.25 12.59
N LYS A 501 1.29 -10.59 12.04
CA LYS A 501 0.29 -9.61 11.61
C LYS A 501 -0.54 -9.12 12.80
N GLY A 502 -0.55 -7.81 13.05
CA GLY A 502 -1.31 -7.20 14.12
C GLY A 502 -1.27 -5.67 14.03
N ILE A 503 -1.93 -4.99 14.96
CA ILE A 503 -1.82 -3.53 15.10
C ILE A 503 -0.57 -3.23 15.93
N TYR A 504 0.41 -2.58 15.31
CA TYR A 504 1.66 -2.17 15.94
C TYR A 504 1.53 -0.80 16.61
N LEU A 505 1.86 -0.76 17.90
CA LEU A 505 1.85 0.41 18.75
C LEU A 505 3.20 0.57 19.47
N ALA A 506 3.57 1.79 19.83
CA ALA A 506 4.79 2.08 20.58
C ALA A 506 4.50 2.98 21.79
N ASP A 507 5.33 2.87 22.83
CA ASP A 507 5.35 3.80 23.96
C ASP A 507 6.22 5.04 23.70
N MET A 508 7.12 4.98 22.70
CA MET A 508 8.01 6.08 22.31
C MET A 508 7.51 6.81 21.06
N SER A 509 7.12 8.09 21.21
CA SER A 509 6.52 8.89 20.13
C SER A 509 7.32 8.89 18.82
N SER A 510 8.64 9.07 18.92
CA SER A 510 9.53 9.13 17.75
C SER A 510 9.69 7.81 17.01
N LYS A 511 9.36 6.68 17.63
CA LYS A 511 9.35 5.39 16.94
C LYS A 511 8.21 5.36 15.94
N SER A 512 7.00 5.74 16.38
CA SER A 512 5.83 5.84 15.52
C SER A 512 5.95 6.99 14.51
N ALA A 513 6.58 8.11 14.88
CA ALA A 513 6.77 9.24 13.97
C ALA A 513 7.60 8.91 12.71
N ASN A 514 8.52 7.94 12.78
CA ASN A 514 9.30 7.49 11.62
C ASN A 514 8.40 6.89 10.52
N TYR A 515 7.22 6.37 10.86
CA TYR A 515 6.24 5.81 9.91
C TYR A 515 5.41 6.90 9.19
N CYS A 516 5.46 8.15 9.66
CA CYS A 516 4.66 9.23 9.08
C CYS A 516 5.15 9.73 7.71
N ARG A 517 6.38 9.38 7.29
CA ARG A 517 7.02 9.81 6.04
C ARG A 517 6.85 11.32 5.76
N SER A 518 6.98 12.17 6.77
CA SER A 518 6.64 13.60 6.70
C SER A 518 7.21 14.33 5.48
N TYR A 519 8.38 13.92 4.99
CA TYR A 519 9.06 14.47 3.82
C TYR A 519 8.25 14.43 2.49
N VAL A 520 7.30 13.50 2.30
CA VAL A 520 6.42 13.48 1.10
C VAL A 520 5.14 14.31 1.26
N THR A 521 4.77 14.61 2.51
CA THR A 521 3.61 15.43 2.92
C THR A 521 4.06 16.83 3.39
N ASN A 522 5.09 17.39 2.75
CA ASN A 522 5.63 18.73 3.00
C ASN A 522 6.06 18.99 4.46
N GLY A 523 6.41 17.96 5.23
CA GLY A 523 6.76 18.04 6.65
C GLY A 523 5.58 17.81 7.62
N HIS A 524 4.36 17.59 7.14
CA HIS A 524 3.23 17.19 8.00
C HIS A 524 3.33 15.73 8.42
N ALA A 525 3.16 15.45 9.70
CA ALA A 525 3.00 14.11 10.26
C ALA A 525 1.72 14.03 11.10
N LEU A 526 1.07 12.86 11.06
CA LEU A 526 -0.09 12.53 11.86
C LEU A 526 0.22 11.33 12.76
N LEU A 527 -0.04 11.48 14.05
CA LEU A 527 0.15 10.45 15.07
C LEU A 527 -1.15 10.20 15.83
N LEU A 528 -1.47 8.94 16.07
CA LEU A 528 -2.58 8.52 16.92
C LEU A 528 -2.08 8.16 18.31
N LEU A 529 -2.89 8.46 19.33
CA LEU A 529 -2.88 7.70 20.56
C LEU A 529 -4.09 6.78 20.61
N CYS A 530 -3.80 5.49 20.80
CA CYS A 530 -4.76 4.41 20.82
C CYS A 530 -4.83 3.85 22.24
N GLU A 531 -6.05 3.67 22.76
CA GLU A 531 -6.30 2.84 23.93
C GLU A 531 -6.26 1.37 23.48
N ALA A 532 -5.34 0.59 24.05
CA ALA A 532 -5.13 -0.81 23.71
C ALA A 532 -5.28 -1.69 24.95
N GLU A 533 -6.16 -2.71 24.89
CA GLU A 533 -6.23 -3.79 25.88
C GLU A 533 -5.28 -4.92 25.46
N LEU A 534 -4.15 -4.98 26.17
CA LEU A 534 -3.08 -5.92 25.87
C LEU A 534 -3.25 -7.25 26.62
N GLY A 535 -4.11 -7.29 27.64
CA GLY A 535 -4.29 -8.46 28.49
C GLY A 535 -3.17 -8.64 29.52
N ASP A 536 -3.39 -9.58 30.44
CA ASP A 536 -2.41 -10.06 31.41
C ASP A 536 -2.59 -11.59 31.53
N PRO A 537 -1.54 -12.40 31.26
CA PRO A 537 -0.21 -11.99 30.77
C PRO A 537 -0.17 -11.60 29.29
N MET A 538 0.79 -10.75 28.93
CA MET A 538 1.23 -10.50 27.55
C MET A 538 2.35 -11.46 27.16
N GLN A 539 2.48 -11.80 25.87
CA GLN A 539 3.65 -12.52 25.38
C GLN A 539 4.86 -11.57 25.35
N HIS A 540 5.95 -11.91 26.04
CA HIS A 540 7.19 -11.12 26.01
C HIS A 540 8.19 -11.75 25.04
N LEU A 541 8.71 -10.96 24.09
CA LEU A 541 9.73 -11.39 23.13
C LEU A 541 10.88 -10.39 23.04
N THR A 542 12.12 -10.90 23.08
CA THR A 542 13.35 -10.10 22.91
C THR A 542 13.89 -10.12 21.48
N ASN A 543 13.39 -11.03 20.64
CA ASN A 543 13.77 -11.26 19.25
C ASN A 543 12.52 -11.34 18.37
N ALA A 544 12.65 -11.06 17.08
CA ALA A 544 11.54 -11.18 16.12
C ALA A 544 10.96 -12.60 16.08
N SER A 545 9.63 -12.72 15.99
CA SER A 545 8.94 -13.98 15.73
C SER A 545 7.73 -13.74 14.82
N TYR A 546 7.82 -14.24 13.59
CA TYR A 546 6.78 -14.03 12.59
C TYR A 546 5.45 -14.75 12.89
N ASN A 547 5.46 -15.68 13.86
CA ASN A 547 4.31 -16.44 14.33
C ASN A 547 3.88 -16.02 15.77
N ALA A 548 4.30 -14.84 16.23
CA ALA A 548 4.11 -14.44 17.63
C ALA A 548 2.63 -14.39 18.05
N GLY A 549 1.70 -14.05 17.14
CA GLY A 549 0.27 -14.03 17.41
C GLY A 549 -0.32 -15.42 17.64
N GLU A 550 0.04 -16.38 16.78
CA GLU A 550 -0.31 -17.79 16.93
C GLU A 550 0.29 -18.38 18.21
N ASP A 551 1.57 -18.09 18.47
CA ASP A 551 2.28 -18.48 19.70
C ASP A 551 1.70 -17.84 20.97
N ALA A 552 1.08 -16.66 20.87
CA ALA A 552 0.44 -15.97 21.98
C ALA A 552 -0.91 -16.64 22.28
N ALA A 553 -1.75 -16.80 21.25
CA ALA A 553 -3.05 -17.46 21.34
C ALA A 553 -2.92 -18.90 21.88
N ALA A 554 -1.95 -19.68 21.39
CA ALA A 554 -1.68 -21.05 21.87
C ALA A 554 -1.28 -21.12 23.36
N LYS A 555 -0.85 -20.00 23.96
CA LYS A 555 -0.48 -19.87 25.38
C LYS A 555 -1.51 -19.08 26.19
N GLY A 556 -2.68 -18.77 25.61
CA GLY A 556 -3.75 -18.00 26.26
C GLY A 556 -3.47 -16.50 26.40
N MET A 557 -2.49 -15.96 25.67
CA MET A 557 -2.11 -14.54 25.68
C MET A 557 -2.76 -13.82 24.49
N SER A 558 -3.17 -12.56 24.70
CA SER A 558 -3.93 -11.77 23.70
C SER A 558 -3.10 -10.73 22.95
N SER A 559 -1.85 -10.51 23.35
CA SER A 559 -0.96 -9.52 22.73
C SER A 559 0.50 -9.92 22.90
N THR A 560 1.38 -9.23 22.16
CA THR A 560 2.84 -9.37 22.29
C THR A 560 3.46 -8.03 22.66
N TRP A 561 4.38 -8.04 23.61
CA TRP A 561 5.33 -6.98 23.90
C TRP A 561 6.70 -7.39 23.34
N GLY A 562 7.09 -6.77 22.23
CA GLY A 562 8.45 -6.77 21.73
C GLY A 562 9.31 -5.88 22.62
N GLN A 563 10.18 -6.48 23.42
CA GLN A 563 10.94 -5.78 24.45
C GLN A 563 12.20 -5.12 23.87
N GLY A 564 12.28 -3.80 24.00
CA GLY A 564 13.44 -3.01 23.62
C GLY A 564 14.34 -2.65 24.79
N THR A 565 15.58 -2.27 24.49
CA THR A 565 16.57 -1.80 25.46
C THR A 565 16.23 -0.44 26.07
N THR A 566 15.44 0.40 25.39
CA THR A 566 14.98 1.71 25.90
C THR A 566 13.46 1.80 25.95
N GLY A 567 12.91 2.35 27.04
CA GLY A 567 11.47 2.58 27.20
C GLY A 567 11.13 3.46 28.41
N PRO A 568 9.84 3.70 28.69
CA PRO A 568 9.39 4.43 29.87
C PRO A 568 9.84 3.76 31.18
N SER A 569 10.52 4.52 32.04
CA SER A 569 10.96 4.04 33.35
C SER A 569 9.84 4.04 34.41
N ALA A 570 8.71 4.70 34.13
CA ALA A 570 7.55 4.76 35.01
C ALA A 570 6.25 4.89 34.19
N TRP A 571 5.14 4.45 34.78
CA TRP A 571 3.78 4.51 34.21
C TRP A 571 2.82 5.06 35.27
N LYS A 572 1.86 5.87 34.84
CA LYS A 572 0.81 6.47 35.68
C LYS A 572 -0.58 6.22 35.08
N ASP A 573 -1.62 6.47 35.86
CA ASP A 573 -3.01 6.42 35.39
C ASP A 573 -3.31 7.60 34.45
N ALA A 574 -3.92 7.33 33.31
CA ALA A 574 -4.28 8.30 32.29
C ALA A 574 -5.56 9.10 32.62
N GLU A 575 -6.21 8.87 33.77
CA GLU A 575 -7.20 9.77 34.37
C GLU A 575 -6.69 11.23 34.45
N CYS A 576 -5.38 11.45 34.57
CA CYS A 576 -4.78 12.79 34.55
C CYS A 576 -4.90 13.50 33.18
N VAL A 577 -5.09 12.75 32.10
CA VAL A 577 -5.37 13.27 30.76
C VAL A 577 -6.86 13.56 30.62
N ASN A 578 -7.68 12.54 30.89
CA ASN A 578 -9.14 12.59 30.74
C ASN A 578 -9.79 11.53 31.67
N PRO A 579 -10.88 11.83 32.41
CA PRO A 579 -11.54 10.85 33.29
C PRO A 579 -11.97 9.55 32.60
N ASP A 580 -12.30 9.59 31.30
CA ASP A 580 -12.66 8.42 30.49
C ASP A 580 -11.45 7.52 30.13
N LEU A 581 -10.29 7.74 30.74
CA LEU A 581 -9.08 6.92 30.66
C LEU A 581 -8.65 6.34 32.01
N LYS A 582 -9.50 6.42 33.05
CA LYS A 582 -9.22 5.84 34.37
C LYS A 582 -8.87 4.35 34.27
N GLY A 583 -7.73 3.96 34.84
CA GLY A 583 -7.19 2.60 34.78
C GLY A 583 -6.44 2.26 33.49
N VAL A 584 -6.33 3.18 32.53
CA VAL A 584 -5.44 3.06 31.37
C VAL A 584 -4.08 3.62 31.74
N LYS A 585 -2.99 2.92 31.43
CA LYS A 585 -1.63 3.37 31.73
C LYS A 585 -1.11 4.31 30.64
N ILE A 586 -0.47 5.40 31.04
CA ILE A 586 0.32 6.30 30.20
C ILE A 586 1.74 6.44 30.80
N PRO A 587 2.80 6.62 30.01
CA PRO A 587 4.13 6.89 30.55
C PRO A 587 4.17 8.09 31.50
N ASP A 588 4.79 7.91 32.66
CA ASP A 588 5.05 9.02 33.57
C ASP A 588 6.34 9.75 33.16
N VAL A 589 6.15 10.76 32.32
CA VAL A 589 7.22 11.59 31.76
C VAL A 589 7.84 12.58 32.76
N SER A 590 7.49 12.52 34.06
CA SER A 590 8.30 13.16 35.10
C SER A 590 9.69 12.52 35.23
N VAL A 591 9.83 11.25 34.82
CA VAL A 591 11.10 10.54 34.63
C VAL A 591 11.30 10.30 33.13
N LYS A 592 12.48 10.62 32.60
CA LYS A 592 12.78 10.38 31.18
C LYS A 592 12.88 8.89 30.88
N PRO A 593 12.47 8.44 29.67
CA PRO A 593 12.74 7.08 29.21
C PRO A 593 14.22 6.72 29.33
N GLY A 594 14.49 5.47 29.71
CA GLY A 594 15.82 4.97 30.06
C GLY A 594 15.99 3.51 29.67
N GLN A 595 17.09 2.90 30.14
CA GLN A 595 17.32 1.47 29.95
C GLN A 595 16.20 0.65 30.61
N THR A 596 15.79 -0.43 29.95
CA THR A 596 14.78 -1.38 30.45
C THR A 596 15.39 -2.55 31.21
N ASP A 597 16.72 -2.68 31.17
CA ASP A 597 17.51 -3.78 31.73
C ASP A 597 17.08 -5.21 31.29
N VAL A 598 16.32 -5.31 30.19
CA VAL A 598 15.87 -6.60 29.63
C VAL A 598 17.05 -7.36 29.01
N PRO A 599 17.41 -8.56 29.52
CA PRO A 599 18.53 -9.33 29.00
C PRO A 599 18.30 -9.77 27.55
N ASN A 600 19.30 -9.57 26.69
CA ASN A 600 19.29 -9.96 25.28
C ASN A 600 18.18 -9.29 24.42
N ALA A 601 17.63 -8.15 24.84
CA ALA A 601 16.72 -7.36 24.01
C ALA A 601 17.40 -6.89 22.71
N TYR A 602 16.89 -7.33 21.56
CA TYR A 602 17.41 -6.94 20.25
C TYR A 602 16.91 -5.56 19.79
N LEU A 603 15.70 -5.16 20.22
CA LEU A 603 15.10 -3.90 19.82
C LEU A 603 15.72 -2.72 20.58
N LEU A 604 15.82 -1.55 19.94
CA LEU A 604 16.18 -0.31 20.62
C LEU A 604 15.04 0.24 21.50
N TYR A 605 13.79 0.02 21.07
CA TYR A 605 12.58 0.55 21.71
C TYR A 605 11.47 -0.50 21.69
N ASN A 606 10.55 -0.45 22.65
CA ASN A 606 9.43 -1.39 22.74
C ASN A 606 8.49 -1.38 21.52
N GLU A 607 7.75 -2.47 21.34
CA GLU A 607 6.56 -2.59 20.48
C GLU A 607 5.47 -3.34 21.23
N TYR A 608 4.22 -2.93 21.04
CA TYR A 608 3.04 -3.61 21.56
C TYR A 608 2.16 -3.97 20.37
N ILE A 609 1.80 -5.24 20.27
CA ILE A 609 1.11 -5.81 19.10
C ILE A 609 -0.20 -6.43 19.57
N ALA A 610 -1.31 -5.84 19.11
CA ALA A 610 -2.64 -6.40 19.30
C ALA A 610 -3.03 -7.25 18.08
N TYR A 611 -3.52 -8.48 18.31
CA TYR A 611 -3.84 -9.45 17.27
C TYR A 611 -5.32 -9.46 16.87
N ASN A 612 -6.14 -8.62 17.49
CA ASN A 612 -7.53 -8.39 17.12
C ASN A 612 -7.84 -6.88 17.12
N VAL A 613 -8.49 -6.39 16.06
CA VAL A 613 -8.87 -4.98 15.92
C VAL A 613 -9.74 -4.46 17.07
N ALA A 614 -10.54 -5.33 17.71
CA ALA A 614 -11.38 -4.97 18.85
C ALA A 614 -10.60 -4.67 20.15
N GLN A 615 -9.32 -5.06 20.23
CA GLN A 615 -8.44 -4.69 21.36
C GLN A 615 -7.98 -3.22 21.31
N VAL A 616 -8.27 -2.50 20.23
CA VAL A 616 -7.73 -1.15 19.99
C VAL A 616 -8.86 -0.17 19.65
N ARG A 617 -8.77 1.01 20.24
CA ARG A 617 -9.66 2.15 20.01
C ARG A 617 -8.87 3.45 19.90
N LEU A 618 -9.23 4.31 18.95
CA LEU A 618 -8.59 5.61 18.78
C LEU A 618 -9.11 6.60 19.83
N ARG A 619 -8.22 7.41 20.40
CA ARG A 619 -8.56 8.40 21.44
C ARG A 619 -8.12 9.82 21.09
N TYR A 620 -6.91 9.98 20.54
CA TYR A 620 -6.40 11.29 20.14
C TYR A 620 -5.67 11.23 18.80
N LEU A 621 -5.74 12.33 18.05
CA LEU A 621 -5.00 12.58 16.82
C LEU A 621 -4.14 13.82 16.99
N PHE A 622 -2.85 13.71 16.67
CA PHE A 622 -1.89 14.80 16.72
C PHE A 622 -1.53 15.21 15.30
N ARG A 623 -1.74 16.49 14.97
CA ARG A 623 -1.23 17.11 13.75
C ARG A 623 0.03 17.88 14.10
N ILE A 624 1.15 17.43 13.54
CA ILE A 624 2.48 17.99 13.84
C ILE A 624 3.27 18.27 12.57
N ARG A 625 4.31 19.08 12.73
CA ARG A 625 5.37 19.36 11.76
C ARG A 625 6.67 18.70 12.24
N MET A 626 7.42 18.11 11.29
CA MET A 626 8.72 17.46 11.48
C MET A 626 9.77 18.03 10.55
#